data_AF-A0A382I348-F1
#
_entry.id   AF-A0A382I348-F1
#
_cell.length_a   1.000
_cell.length_b   1.000
_cell.length_c   1.000
_cell.angle_alpha   90.00
_cell.angle_beta   90.00
_cell.angle_gamma   90.00
#
_symmetry.space_group_name_H-M   'P 1'
#
loop_
_entity.id
_entity.type
_entity.pdbx_description
1 polymer ?
#
loop_
_entity_poly.entity_id
_entity_poly.type
_entity_poly.pdbx_seq_one_letter_code
_entity_poly.pdbx_strand_id
1 'polypeptide(L)'
;MLEPATEGSRLCQFSVSSKKVKLSGDQRVADLIELPAKAVGKDWRDLLSRKLNIATLPPEKVFLRVVELPECEPDELLPMVEFQIEDLSPLPMAQAVWSAEAVPGSTGTEGNQTVLVMIAERGVVGDRLDELEAVNYLADRVEVPLLRELVPGEPREDGAHIQLVQGADSVLALVSWWFAGRLRDVNSFNLPDTAASRDELVEKINSVALAGEVAGWMPDEPACHLAKRGDVAADWNTALAKCFGRIREVEPMSEVDLATAAVEFTARTTAPGLMLEDYSARNRQRFQDGLWMEGIKGVVALML
;
A
#
# COMPACT_ATOMS: atom_id res chain seq x y z
N MET A 1 12.25 5.08 -2.78
CA MET A 1 10.79 5.13 -2.57
C MET A 1 10.38 6.59 -2.57
N LEU A 2 9.35 6.93 -3.34
CA LEU A 2 8.89 8.31 -3.51
C LEU A 2 7.42 8.41 -3.09
N GLU A 3 7.17 9.19 -2.04
CA GLU A 3 5.86 9.37 -1.43
C GLU A 3 5.30 10.76 -1.74
N PRO A 4 4.01 10.90 -2.10
CA PRO A 4 3.36 12.20 -2.09
C PRO A 4 3.29 12.70 -0.63
N ALA A 5 3.53 13.99 -0.43
CA ALA A 5 3.42 14.65 0.87
C ALA A 5 2.49 15.86 0.74
N THR A 6 2.04 16.42 1.87
CA THR A 6 1.18 17.61 1.91
C THR A 6 1.81 18.79 1.17
N GLU A 7 3.13 18.91 1.24
CA GLU A 7 3.93 19.86 0.48
C GLU A 7 4.98 19.10 -0.34
N GLY A 8 4.72 18.93 -1.63
CA GLY A 8 5.63 18.31 -2.59
C GLY A 8 5.70 16.78 -2.48
N SER A 9 6.90 16.22 -2.40
CA SER A 9 7.14 14.77 -2.35
C SER A 9 8.30 14.44 -1.43
N ARG A 10 8.27 13.25 -0.82
CA ARG A 10 9.33 12.74 0.04
C ARG A 10 10.06 11.59 -0.64
N LEU A 11 11.35 11.76 -0.88
CA LEU A 11 12.23 10.73 -1.41
C LEU A 11 12.98 10.03 -0.28
N CYS A 12 12.63 8.78 -0.03
CA CYS A 12 13.31 7.90 0.90
C CYS A 12 14.21 6.91 0.15
N GLN A 13 15.50 6.90 0.50
CA GLN A 13 16.50 6.00 -0.06
C GLN A 13 16.89 4.95 0.97
N PHE A 14 16.88 3.68 0.56
CA PHE A 14 17.16 2.56 1.43
C PHE A 14 18.28 1.70 0.87
N SER A 15 19.13 1.21 1.76
CA SER A 15 20.07 0.14 1.47
C SER A 15 19.49 -1.16 2.03
N VAL A 16 19.31 -2.15 1.16
CA VAL A 16 18.73 -3.46 1.51
C VAL A 16 19.86 -4.49 1.50
N SER A 17 19.99 -5.24 2.59
CA SER A 17 20.87 -6.40 2.71
C SER A 17 20.04 -7.61 3.10
N SER A 18 20.59 -8.82 2.98
CA SER A 18 19.89 -10.07 3.33
C SER A 18 19.39 -10.13 4.78
N LYS A 19 19.88 -9.25 5.68
CA LYS A 19 19.52 -9.24 7.10
C LYS A 19 18.81 -7.97 7.55
N LYS A 20 18.83 -6.88 6.78
CA LYS A 20 18.35 -5.57 7.26
C LYS A 20 18.08 -4.58 6.13
N VAL A 21 17.05 -3.76 6.32
CA VAL A 21 16.78 -2.52 5.56
C VAL A 21 17.28 -1.33 6.39
N LYS A 22 18.02 -0.42 5.75
CA LYS A 22 18.55 0.79 6.41
C LYS A 22 18.24 2.04 5.59
N LEU A 23 17.57 3.01 6.21
CA LEU A 23 17.41 4.35 5.66
C LEU A 23 18.79 4.99 5.44
N SER A 24 19.06 5.36 4.20
CA SER A 24 20.34 5.93 3.73
C SER A 24 20.19 7.39 3.32
N GLY A 25 18.97 7.84 3.02
CA GLY A 25 18.63 9.23 2.74
C GLY A 25 17.13 9.46 2.88
N ASP A 26 16.76 10.64 3.34
CA ASP A 26 15.37 11.10 3.47
C ASP A 26 15.36 12.59 3.11
N GLN A 27 14.66 12.93 2.04
CA GLN A 27 14.61 14.29 1.53
C GLN A 27 13.18 14.65 1.14
N ARG A 28 12.74 15.83 1.56
CA ARG A 28 11.54 16.47 1.01
C ARG A 28 11.92 17.33 -0.17
N VAL A 29 11.14 17.25 -1.22
CA VAL A 29 11.35 17.90 -2.51
C VAL A 29 10.07 18.66 -2.84
N ALA A 30 10.16 19.94 -3.16
CA ALA A 30 8.96 20.76 -3.39
C ALA A 30 8.27 20.39 -4.72
N ASP A 31 9.07 20.11 -5.75
CA ASP A 31 8.62 19.70 -7.07
C ASP A 31 9.39 18.47 -7.55
N LEU A 32 8.72 17.54 -8.24
CA LEU A 32 9.33 16.36 -8.82
C LEU A 32 10.51 16.68 -9.76
N ILE A 33 10.53 17.86 -10.39
CA ILE A 33 11.64 18.30 -11.26
C ILE A 33 12.95 18.47 -10.46
N GLU A 34 12.87 18.77 -9.17
CA GLU A 34 14.04 18.96 -8.29
C GLU A 34 14.64 17.63 -7.79
N LEU A 35 14.11 16.49 -8.24
CA LEU A 35 14.63 15.18 -7.84
C LEU A 35 16.12 15.03 -8.23
N PRO A 36 16.98 14.58 -7.29
CA PRO A 36 18.39 14.42 -7.60
C PRO A 36 18.61 13.32 -8.64
N ALA A 37 19.04 13.69 -9.84
CA ALA A 37 19.21 12.74 -10.96
C ALA A 37 20.13 11.55 -10.61
N LYS A 38 21.15 11.74 -9.77
CA LYS A 38 22.02 10.66 -9.28
C LYS A 38 21.32 9.71 -8.30
N ALA A 39 20.35 10.22 -7.55
CA ALA A 39 19.58 9.44 -6.59
C ALA A 39 18.53 8.56 -7.28
N VAL A 40 17.93 9.07 -8.36
CA VAL A 40 16.79 8.44 -9.05
C VAL A 40 17.19 7.66 -10.30
N GLY A 41 18.13 8.20 -11.08
CA GLY A 41 18.59 7.62 -12.33
C GLY A 41 19.21 6.24 -12.12
N LYS A 42 19.09 5.38 -13.13
CA LYS A 42 19.71 4.06 -13.13
C LYS A 42 20.90 4.05 -14.06
N ASP A 43 22.03 3.54 -13.59
CA ASP A 43 23.24 3.35 -14.38
C ASP A 43 23.58 1.85 -14.55
N TRP A 44 24.64 1.53 -15.29
CA TRP A 44 25.09 0.14 -15.46
C TRP A 44 25.52 -0.54 -14.15
N ARG A 45 25.89 0.22 -13.11
CA ARG A 45 26.21 -0.33 -11.78
C ARG A 45 24.95 -0.82 -11.08
N ASP A 46 23.79 -0.26 -11.43
CA ASP A 46 22.51 -0.67 -10.89
C ASP A 46 22.03 -2.05 -11.37
N LEU A 47 22.60 -2.58 -12.47
CA LEU A 47 22.45 -4.00 -12.83
C LEU A 47 23.03 -4.92 -11.75
N LEU A 48 24.15 -4.52 -11.15
CA LEU A 48 24.84 -5.29 -10.11
C LEU A 48 24.20 -5.10 -8.73
N SER A 49 23.64 -3.92 -8.45
CA SER A 49 23.05 -3.59 -7.15
C SER A 49 21.53 -3.84 -7.05
N ARG A 50 20.86 -4.17 -8.17
CA ARG A 50 19.39 -4.33 -8.27
C ARG A 50 18.63 -3.14 -7.68
N LYS A 51 19.00 -1.92 -8.07
CA LYS A 51 18.31 -0.69 -7.62
C LYS A 51 16.83 -0.71 -8.02
N LEU A 52 15.97 -0.45 -7.05
CA LEU A 52 14.52 -0.47 -7.20
C LEU A 52 13.92 0.91 -6.89
N ASN A 53 13.19 1.47 -7.85
CA ASN A 53 12.41 2.70 -7.70
C ASN A 53 10.97 2.33 -7.36
N ILE A 54 10.56 2.59 -6.11
CA ILE A 54 9.21 2.35 -5.62
C ILE A 54 8.43 3.65 -5.65
N ALA A 55 7.40 3.72 -6.48
CA ALA A 55 6.38 4.75 -6.42
C ALA A 55 5.31 4.36 -5.41
N THR A 56 4.61 5.34 -4.85
CA THR A 56 3.48 5.08 -3.96
C THR A 56 2.20 5.70 -4.46
N LEU A 57 1.08 5.11 -4.03
CA LEU A 57 -0.25 5.64 -4.23
C LEU A 57 -0.87 6.08 -2.90
N PRO A 58 -1.69 7.15 -2.92
CA PRO A 58 -2.54 7.47 -1.78
C PRO A 58 -3.51 6.32 -1.47
N PRO A 59 -3.68 5.96 -0.18
CA PRO A 59 -4.52 4.82 0.23
C PRO A 59 -6.00 4.98 -0.14
N GLU A 60 -6.51 6.21 -0.27
CA GLU A 60 -7.88 6.50 -0.71
C GLU A 60 -8.14 6.18 -2.18
N LYS A 61 -7.10 5.93 -2.98
CA LYS A 61 -7.19 5.51 -4.37
C LYS A 61 -7.19 3.98 -4.54
N VAL A 62 -7.16 3.24 -3.44
CA VAL A 62 -7.05 1.78 -3.45
C VAL A 62 -8.19 1.15 -2.66
N PHE A 63 -8.90 0.26 -3.33
CA PHE A 63 -9.90 -0.61 -2.73
C PHE A 63 -9.21 -1.85 -2.17
N LEU A 64 -9.66 -2.27 -0.99
CA LEU A 64 -9.13 -3.42 -0.29
C LEU A 64 -10.21 -4.48 -0.13
N ARG A 65 -9.83 -5.75 -0.30
CA ARG A 65 -10.69 -6.91 -0.05
C ARG A 65 -9.90 -7.99 0.66
N VAL A 66 -10.57 -8.70 1.56
CA VAL A 66 -10.03 -9.90 2.19
C VAL A 66 -10.72 -11.10 1.57
N VAL A 67 -9.94 -12.11 1.19
CA VAL A 67 -10.44 -13.40 0.71
C VAL A 67 -9.76 -14.54 1.43
N GLU A 68 -10.47 -15.64 1.53
CA GLU A 68 -9.96 -16.88 2.10
C GLU A 68 -9.70 -17.87 0.97
N LEU A 69 -8.44 -18.27 0.80
CA LEU A 69 -8.02 -19.21 -0.22
C LEU A 69 -7.36 -20.43 0.42
N PRO A 70 -7.35 -21.60 -0.23
CA PRO A 70 -6.48 -22.69 0.15
C PRO A 70 -5.01 -22.24 0.24
N GLU A 71 -4.25 -22.83 1.15
CA GLU A 71 -2.80 -22.62 1.22
C GLU A 71 -2.14 -23.03 -0.12
N CYS A 72 -1.30 -22.15 -0.66
CA CYS A 72 -0.65 -22.30 -1.96
C CYS A 72 0.74 -21.69 -1.93
N GLU A 73 1.57 -22.05 -2.90
CA GLU A 73 2.87 -21.44 -3.06
C GLU A 73 2.74 -19.96 -3.48
N PRO A 74 3.72 -19.08 -3.17
CA PRO A 74 3.62 -17.65 -3.44
C PRO A 74 3.37 -17.27 -4.91
N ASP A 75 3.86 -18.07 -5.85
CA ASP A 75 3.67 -17.87 -7.29
C ASP A 75 2.30 -18.36 -7.80
N GLU A 76 1.60 -19.19 -7.04
CA GLU A 76 0.24 -19.66 -7.36
C GLU A 76 -0.86 -18.71 -6.84
N LEU A 77 -0.53 -17.81 -5.91
CA LEU A 77 -1.48 -16.92 -5.25
C LEU A 77 -2.24 -16.01 -6.23
N LEU A 78 -1.52 -15.32 -7.12
CA LEU A 78 -2.15 -14.39 -8.08
C LEU A 78 -3.07 -15.14 -9.05
N PRO A 79 -2.66 -16.24 -9.70
CA PRO A 79 -3.57 -17.06 -10.49
C PRO A 79 -4.84 -17.49 -9.74
N MET A 80 -4.75 -17.83 -8.45
CA MET A 80 -5.93 -18.19 -7.66
C MET A 80 -6.89 -17.03 -7.45
N VAL A 81 -6.37 -15.83 -7.17
CA VAL A 81 -7.19 -14.61 -7.02
C VAL A 81 -7.79 -14.16 -8.36
N GLU A 82 -7.09 -14.36 -9.47
CA GLU A 82 -7.55 -14.00 -10.82
C GLU A 82 -8.91 -14.64 -11.16
N PHE A 83 -9.20 -15.85 -10.66
CA PHE A 83 -10.51 -16.48 -10.86
C PHE A 83 -11.67 -15.80 -10.13
N GLN A 84 -11.39 -14.99 -9.10
CA GLN A 84 -12.40 -14.34 -8.26
C GLN A 84 -12.40 -12.81 -8.41
N ILE A 85 -11.41 -12.25 -9.09
CA ILE A 85 -11.20 -10.79 -9.11
C ILE A 85 -12.37 -10.02 -9.73
N GLU A 86 -13.10 -10.63 -10.68
CA GLU A 86 -14.27 -10.02 -11.30
C GLU A 86 -15.40 -9.77 -10.29
N ASP A 87 -15.57 -10.67 -9.31
CA ASP A 87 -16.56 -10.54 -8.24
C ASP A 87 -16.08 -9.60 -7.11
N LEU A 88 -14.77 -9.57 -6.85
CA LEU A 88 -14.18 -8.78 -5.77
C LEU A 88 -14.06 -7.29 -6.12
N SER A 89 -13.81 -7.00 -7.39
CA SER A 89 -13.50 -5.66 -7.85
C SER A 89 -14.73 -4.77 -7.94
N PRO A 90 -14.69 -3.56 -7.35
CA PRO A 90 -15.73 -2.57 -7.58
C PRO A 90 -15.62 -1.89 -8.96
N LEU A 91 -14.52 -2.14 -9.69
CA LEU A 91 -14.22 -1.56 -10.99
C LEU A 91 -14.30 -2.62 -12.10
N PRO A 92 -14.71 -2.25 -13.33
CA PRO A 92 -14.60 -3.14 -14.48
C PRO A 92 -13.14 -3.60 -14.69
N MET A 93 -12.93 -4.88 -15.01
CA MET A 93 -11.59 -5.46 -15.15
C MET A 93 -10.68 -4.73 -16.14
N ALA A 94 -11.24 -4.24 -17.25
CA ALA A 94 -10.48 -3.46 -18.22
C ALA A 94 -9.91 -2.13 -17.67
N GLN A 95 -10.45 -1.66 -16.54
CA GLN A 95 -10.11 -0.40 -15.88
C GLN A 95 -9.45 -0.60 -14.51
N ALA A 96 -9.21 -1.86 -14.10
CA ALA A 96 -8.62 -2.19 -12.82
C ALA A 96 -7.16 -2.63 -12.99
N VAL A 97 -6.33 -2.29 -12.02
CA VAL A 97 -5.07 -2.99 -11.73
C VAL A 97 -5.16 -3.51 -10.31
N TRP A 98 -4.65 -4.71 -10.08
CA TRP A 98 -4.75 -5.34 -8.78
C TRP A 98 -3.50 -6.16 -8.46
N SER A 99 -3.33 -6.44 -7.18
CA SER A 99 -2.31 -7.34 -6.65
C SER A 99 -2.85 -7.97 -5.37
N ALA A 100 -2.30 -9.11 -4.99
CA ALA A 100 -2.65 -9.79 -3.76
C ALA A 100 -1.40 -10.13 -2.93
N GLU A 101 -1.59 -10.22 -1.61
CA GLU A 101 -0.57 -10.66 -0.67
C GLU A 101 -1.19 -11.57 0.41
N ALA A 102 -0.48 -12.62 0.79
CA ALA A 102 -0.87 -13.44 1.92
C ALA A 102 -0.70 -12.64 3.23
N VAL A 103 -1.72 -12.65 4.07
CA VAL A 103 -1.70 -11.98 5.38
C VAL A 103 -0.93 -12.84 6.37
N PRO A 104 -0.03 -12.31 7.22
CA PRO A 104 0.68 -13.13 8.21
C PRO A 104 -0.25 -13.76 9.27
N GLY A 105 0.12 -14.96 9.74
CA GLY A 105 -0.63 -15.76 10.74
C GLY A 105 -2.00 -16.26 10.27
N SER A 106 -2.17 -16.32 8.95
CA SER A 106 -3.37 -16.67 8.22
C SER A 106 -3.72 -18.16 8.19
N THR A 107 -2.90 -19.06 8.76
CA THR A 107 -3.19 -20.50 8.70
C THR A 107 -4.38 -20.85 9.59
N GLY A 108 -5.54 -20.94 8.96
CA GLY A 108 -6.76 -21.42 9.60
C GLY A 108 -6.66 -22.88 10.00
N THR A 109 -7.58 -23.32 10.85
CA THR A 109 -7.69 -24.71 11.34
C THR A 109 -7.91 -25.75 10.23
N GLU A 110 -8.19 -25.30 9.00
CA GLU A 110 -8.55 -26.12 7.83
C GLU A 110 -7.57 -26.00 6.64
N GLY A 111 -6.39 -25.38 6.81
CA GLY A 111 -5.43 -25.23 5.71
C GLY A 111 -5.77 -24.11 4.71
N ASN A 112 -6.62 -23.17 5.11
CA ASN A 112 -6.88 -21.93 4.36
C ASN A 112 -5.95 -20.82 4.85
N GLN A 113 -5.60 -19.92 3.93
CA GLN A 113 -4.90 -18.68 4.15
C GLN A 113 -5.79 -17.47 3.82
N THR A 114 -5.75 -16.48 4.69
CA THR A 114 -6.27 -15.14 4.48
C THR A 114 -5.36 -14.35 3.53
N VAL A 115 -5.95 -13.75 2.50
CA VAL A 115 -5.28 -13.01 1.44
C VAL A 115 -5.88 -11.62 1.34
N LEU A 116 -5.02 -10.60 1.32
CA LEU A 116 -5.40 -9.22 1.06
C LEU A 116 -5.27 -8.95 -0.44
N VAL A 117 -6.36 -8.48 -1.06
CA VAL A 117 -6.39 -8.04 -2.45
C VAL A 117 -6.48 -6.52 -2.47
N MET A 118 -5.56 -5.90 -3.20
CA MET A 118 -5.50 -4.46 -3.46
C MET A 118 -5.95 -4.22 -4.89
N ILE A 119 -6.86 -3.27 -5.09
CA ILE A 119 -7.43 -2.95 -6.40
C ILE A 119 -7.43 -1.44 -6.57
N ALA A 120 -6.89 -0.95 -7.68
CA ALA A 120 -6.84 0.46 -8.02
C ALA A 120 -7.35 0.70 -9.44
N GLU A 121 -7.80 1.93 -9.71
CA GLU A 121 -8.15 2.33 -11.06
C GLU A 121 -6.88 2.45 -11.92
N ARG A 122 -6.88 1.76 -13.06
CA ARG A 122 -5.74 1.75 -14.00
C ARG A 122 -5.36 3.15 -14.46
N GLY A 123 -6.33 4.03 -14.67
CA GLY A 123 -6.10 5.44 -15.05
C GLY A 123 -5.31 6.19 -13.98
N VAL A 124 -5.75 6.09 -12.71
CA VAL A 124 -5.06 6.73 -11.57
C VAL A 124 -3.61 6.26 -11.44
N VAL A 125 -3.34 4.96 -11.64
CA VAL A 125 -1.97 4.44 -11.61
C VAL A 125 -1.16 4.93 -12.82
N GLY A 126 -1.77 4.93 -14.01
CA GLY A 126 -1.15 5.42 -15.24
C GLY A 126 -0.75 6.89 -15.15
N ASP A 127 -1.66 7.76 -14.71
CA ASP A 127 -1.41 9.20 -14.51
C ASP A 127 -0.23 9.42 -13.55
N ARG A 128 -0.20 8.66 -12.43
CA ARG A 128 0.91 8.75 -11.48
C ARG A 128 2.23 8.32 -12.10
N LEU A 129 2.24 7.25 -12.90
CA LEU A 129 3.45 6.79 -13.56
C LEU A 129 3.92 7.77 -14.65
N ASP A 130 3.00 8.42 -15.35
CA ASP A 130 3.32 9.44 -16.36
C ASP A 130 3.93 10.71 -15.73
N GLU A 131 3.40 11.18 -14.60
CA GLU A 131 4.00 12.26 -13.80
C GLU A 131 5.46 11.96 -13.42
N LEU A 132 5.72 10.72 -12.99
CA LEU A 132 7.05 10.27 -12.58
C LEU A 132 7.99 10.11 -13.78
N GLU A 133 7.50 9.59 -14.90
CA GLU A 133 8.30 9.47 -16.12
C GLU A 133 8.68 10.83 -16.71
N ALA A 134 7.82 11.85 -16.58
CA ALA A 134 8.12 13.21 -17.03
C ALA A 134 9.37 13.81 -16.37
N VAL A 135 9.71 13.34 -15.17
CA VAL A 135 10.92 13.73 -14.42
C VAL A 135 11.99 12.63 -14.41
N ASN A 136 11.88 11.65 -15.31
CA ASN A 136 12.79 10.51 -15.45
C ASN A 136 12.87 9.61 -14.20
N TYR A 137 11.83 9.61 -13.36
CA TYR A 137 11.64 8.63 -12.30
C TYR A 137 10.96 7.38 -12.88
N LEU A 138 11.77 6.41 -13.31
CA LEU A 138 11.26 5.15 -13.83
C LEU A 138 10.93 4.22 -12.66
N ALA A 139 9.65 4.16 -12.28
CA ALA A 139 9.17 3.27 -11.24
C ALA A 139 9.24 1.80 -11.69
N ASP A 140 9.66 0.93 -10.77
CA ASP A 140 9.65 -0.53 -10.92
C ASP A 140 8.44 -1.16 -10.26
N ARG A 141 7.88 -0.48 -9.25
CA ARG A 141 6.76 -0.95 -8.44
C ARG A 141 5.91 0.22 -7.97
N VAL A 142 4.64 -0.06 -7.72
CA VAL A 142 3.69 0.85 -7.11
C VAL A 142 3.12 0.19 -5.85
N GLU A 143 3.31 0.85 -4.71
CA GLU A 143 2.97 0.33 -3.38
C GLU A 143 2.06 1.30 -2.61
N VAL A 144 1.40 0.81 -1.56
CA VAL A 144 0.57 1.62 -0.64
C VAL A 144 1.11 1.46 0.78
N PRO A 145 1.98 2.37 1.24
CA PRO A 145 2.76 2.16 2.48
C PRO A 145 1.88 1.97 3.71
N LEU A 146 0.76 2.70 3.79
CA LEU A 146 -0.16 2.66 4.93
C LEU A 146 -0.72 1.26 5.21
N LEU A 147 -0.80 0.39 4.19
CA LEU A 147 -1.25 -0.98 4.36
C LEU A 147 -0.34 -1.81 5.25
N ARG A 148 0.94 -1.43 5.38
CA ARG A 148 1.89 -2.15 6.25
C ARG A 148 1.60 -1.98 7.73
N GLU A 149 0.83 -0.97 8.10
CA GLU A 149 0.35 -0.81 9.46
C GLU A 149 -0.99 -1.54 9.69
N LEU A 150 -1.86 -1.60 8.67
CA LEU A 150 -3.08 -2.41 8.72
C LEU A 150 -2.78 -3.91 8.76
N VAL A 151 -1.81 -4.33 7.94
CA VAL A 151 -1.36 -5.71 7.78
C VAL A 151 0.14 -5.77 8.06
N PRO A 152 0.54 -5.75 9.34
CA PRO A 152 1.94 -5.87 9.72
C PRO A 152 2.44 -7.29 9.49
N GLY A 153 3.76 -7.49 9.65
CA GLY A 153 4.42 -8.80 9.45
C GLY A 153 3.98 -9.90 10.43
N GLU A 154 3.14 -9.59 11.40
CA GLU A 154 2.60 -10.50 12.42
C GLU A 154 1.12 -10.18 12.66
N PRO A 155 0.29 -11.14 13.10
CA PRO A 155 -1.10 -10.88 13.46
C PRO A 155 -1.27 -9.79 14.50
N ARG A 156 -2.33 -8.98 14.36
CA ARG A 156 -2.68 -7.95 15.34
C ARG A 156 -3.51 -8.53 16.49
N GLU A 157 -3.58 -7.79 17.59
CA GLU A 157 -4.51 -8.05 18.70
C GLU A 157 -5.95 -8.10 18.19
N ASP A 158 -6.81 -8.89 18.84
CA ASP A 158 -8.22 -9.00 18.45
C ASP A 158 -8.96 -7.66 18.62
N GLY A 159 -9.72 -7.26 17.60
CA GLY A 159 -10.51 -6.04 17.56
C GLY A 159 -10.52 -5.34 16.21
N ALA A 160 -11.24 -4.21 16.16
CA ALA A 160 -11.20 -3.26 15.07
C ALA A 160 -9.96 -2.37 15.21
N HIS A 161 -9.04 -2.41 14.25
CA HIS A 161 -7.94 -1.46 14.15
C HIS A 161 -8.31 -0.40 13.12
N ILE A 162 -8.53 0.81 13.60
CA ILE A 162 -9.00 1.95 12.82
C ILE A 162 -7.86 2.95 12.66
N GLN A 163 -7.62 3.37 11.43
CA GLN A 163 -6.73 4.46 11.10
C GLN A 163 -7.53 5.59 10.48
N LEU A 164 -7.49 6.76 11.11
CA LEU A 164 -8.02 8.00 10.55
C LEU A 164 -6.86 8.80 9.98
N VAL A 165 -6.94 9.14 8.70
CA VAL A 165 -5.92 9.93 8.00
C VAL A 165 -6.55 11.21 7.51
N GLN A 166 -6.04 12.34 8.00
CA GLN A 166 -6.47 13.66 7.57
C GLN A 166 -5.97 13.93 6.14
N GLY A 167 -6.91 14.15 5.22
CA GLY A 167 -6.68 14.74 3.91
C GLY A 167 -6.97 16.25 3.91
N ALA A 168 -6.95 16.87 2.72
CA ALA A 168 -7.21 18.30 2.58
C ALA A 168 -8.66 18.68 2.95
N ASP A 169 -9.63 17.98 2.36
CA ASP A 169 -11.07 18.21 2.56
C ASP A 169 -11.83 16.93 2.98
N SER A 170 -11.09 15.86 3.28
CA SER A 170 -11.64 14.55 3.61
C SER A 170 -10.83 13.88 4.71
N VAL A 171 -11.44 12.89 5.35
CA VAL A 171 -10.78 11.98 6.27
C VAL A 171 -10.98 10.58 5.73
N LEU A 172 -9.86 9.89 5.53
CA LEU A 172 -9.87 8.47 5.19
C LEU A 172 -9.94 7.66 6.48
N ALA A 173 -10.95 6.81 6.60
CA ALA A 173 -11.04 5.79 7.63
C ALA A 173 -10.71 4.41 7.04
N LEU A 174 -9.59 3.83 7.48
CA LEU A 174 -9.23 2.44 7.19
C LEU A 174 -9.53 1.60 8.41
N VAL A 175 -10.32 0.54 8.22
CA VAL A 175 -10.74 -0.35 9.31
C VAL A 175 -10.29 -1.77 8.95
N SER A 176 -9.42 -2.36 9.76
CA SER A 176 -9.07 -3.78 9.65
C SER A 176 -9.58 -4.54 10.86
N TRP A 177 -10.35 -5.59 10.63
CA TRP A 177 -10.97 -6.41 11.66
C TRP A 177 -10.14 -7.66 11.91
N TRP A 178 -9.53 -7.75 13.08
CA TRP A 178 -8.67 -8.88 13.46
C TRP A 178 -9.36 -9.71 14.53
N PHE A 179 -9.53 -11.02 14.30
CA PHE A 179 -10.09 -11.93 15.29
C PHE A 179 -9.51 -13.33 15.17
N ALA A 180 -9.12 -13.90 16.31
CA ALA A 180 -8.46 -15.19 16.41
C ALA A 180 -7.18 -15.28 15.56
N GLY A 181 -6.38 -14.20 15.58
CA GLY A 181 -5.12 -14.11 14.84
C GLY A 181 -5.25 -13.96 13.32
N ARG A 182 -6.46 -13.68 12.80
CA ARG A 182 -6.74 -13.56 11.37
C ARG A 182 -7.37 -12.22 11.05
N LEU A 183 -7.02 -11.68 9.88
CA LEU A 183 -7.74 -10.55 9.30
C LEU A 183 -9.06 -11.06 8.71
N ARG A 184 -10.20 -10.64 9.27
CA ARG A 184 -11.53 -11.08 8.86
C ARG A 184 -12.14 -10.22 7.77
N ASP A 185 -11.92 -8.93 7.86
CA ASP A 185 -12.38 -7.97 6.86
C ASP A 185 -11.53 -6.70 6.89
N VAL A 186 -11.54 -5.97 5.79
CA VAL A 186 -10.90 -4.67 5.66
C VAL A 186 -11.79 -3.72 4.89
N ASN A 187 -11.94 -2.50 5.39
CA ASN A 187 -12.77 -1.49 4.75
C ASN A 187 -12.02 -0.16 4.67
N SER A 188 -12.32 0.59 3.61
CA SER A 188 -11.76 1.90 3.34
C SER A 188 -12.91 2.86 3.03
N PHE A 189 -13.02 3.91 3.83
CA PHE A 189 -14.06 4.92 3.70
C PHE A 189 -13.41 6.30 3.57
N ASN A 190 -13.40 6.86 2.36
CA ASN A 190 -12.96 8.24 2.15
C ASN A 190 -14.18 9.16 2.30
N LEU A 191 -14.23 9.93 3.38
CA LEU A 191 -15.40 10.70 3.77
C LEU A 191 -15.06 12.20 3.77
N PRO A 192 -15.94 13.09 3.27
CA PRO A 192 -15.76 14.53 3.44
C PRO A 192 -15.55 14.91 4.91
N ASP A 193 -14.76 15.93 5.20
CA ASP A 193 -14.53 16.36 6.58
C ASP A 193 -15.70 17.23 7.10
N THR A 194 -16.87 16.61 7.23
CA THR A 194 -18.10 17.26 7.69
C THR A 194 -18.73 16.53 8.87
N ALA A 195 -19.57 17.22 9.65
CA ALA A 195 -20.29 16.61 10.77
C ALA A 195 -21.20 15.44 10.33
N ALA A 196 -21.87 15.56 9.17
CA ALA A 196 -22.72 14.48 8.63
C ALA A 196 -21.90 13.20 8.32
N SER A 197 -20.66 13.37 7.89
CA SER A 197 -19.76 12.26 7.58
C SER A 197 -19.36 11.43 8.81
N ARG A 198 -19.47 12.00 10.03
CA ARG A 198 -19.25 11.24 11.27
C ARG A 198 -20.36 10.21 11.49
N ASP A 199 -21.61 10.61 11.26
CA ASP A 199 -22.75 9.71 11.37
C ASP A 199 -22.74 8.67 10.24
N GLU A 200 -22.35 9.06 9.02
CA GLU A 200 -22.14 8.13 7.91
C GLU A 200 -21.08 7.06 8.23
N LEU A 201 -19.96 7.43 8.87
CA LEU A 201 -18.95 6.45 9.28
C LEU A 201 -19.53 5.42 10.28
N VAL A 202 -20.32 5.89 11.23
CA VAL A 202 -20.97 5.04 12.24
C VAL A 202 -21.91 4.03 11.57
N GLU A 203 -22.73 4.48 10.63
CA GLU A 203 -23.61 3.60 9.85
C GLU A 203 -22.82 2.53 9.07
N LYS A 204 -21.74 2.93 8.39
CA LYS A 204 -20.90 1.97 7.63
C LYS A 204 -20.23 0.95 8.54
N ILE A 205 -19.67 1.36 9.67
CA ILE A 205 -19.04 0.44 10.64
C ILE A 205 -20.07 -0.54 11.20
N ASN A 206 -21.24 -0.06 11.61
CA ASN A 206 -22.31 -0.92 12.14
C ASN A 206 -22.83 -1.90 11.08
N SER A 207 -22.90 -1.47 9.81
CA SER A 207 -23.26 -2.36 8.70
C SER A 207 -22.26 -3.50 8.54
N VAL A 208 -20.96 -3.24 8.67
CA VAL A 208 -19.92 -4.28 8.61
C VAL A 208 -20.00 -5.19 9.84
N ALA A 209 -20.17 -4.62 11.03
CA ALA A 209 -20.31 -5.39 12.26
C ALA A 209 -21.50 -6.38 12.19
N LEU A 210 -22.66 -5.90 11.74
CA LEU A 210 -23.83 -6.74 11.54
C LEU A 210 -23.58 -7.85 10.50
N ALA A 211 -22.92 -7.53 9.37
CA ALA A 211 -22.55 -8.54 8.39
C ALA A 211 -21.61 -9.61 9.00
N GLY A 212 -20.69 -9.19 9.86
CA GLY A 212 -19.79 -10.08 10.58
C GLY A 212 -20.47 -10.95 11.64
N GLU A 213 -21.50 -10.43 12.31
CA GLU A 213 -22.35 -11.21 13.23
C GLU A 213 -23.12 -12.28 12.47
N VAL A 214 -23.74 -11.92 11.33
CA VAL A 214 -24.46 -12.86 10.45
C VAL A 214 -23.53 -13.93 9.90
N ALA A 215 -22.29 -13.57 9.56
CA ALA A 215 -21.25 -14.50 9.11
C ALA A 215 -20.58 -15.28 10.27
N GLY A 216 -20.91 -14.98 11.52
CA GLY A 216 -20.47 -15.72 12.71
C GLY A 216 -19.02 -15.47 13.14
N TRP A 217 -18.41 -14.35 12.75
CA TRP A 217 -17.03 -14.01 13.15
C TRP A 217 -16.91 -12.75 14.02
N MET A 218 -17.95 -11.92 14.08
CA MET A 218 -17.96 -10.71 14.92
C MET A 218 -18.38 -11.05 16.36
N PRO A 219 -17.57 -10.70 17.39
CA PRO A 219 -17.99 -10.81 18.79
C PRO A 219 -18.95 -9.69 19.19
N ASP A 220 -19.68 -9.90 20.30
CA ASP A 220 -20.67 -8.93 20.82
C ASP A 220 -20.07 -7.55 21.15
N GLU A 221 -18.86 -7.51 21.71
CA GLU A 221 -18.16 -6.27 22.09
C GLU A 221 -16.70 -6.27 21.58
N PRO A 222 -16.46 -5.87 20.31
CA PRO A 222 -15.12 -5.81 19.76
C PRO A 222 -14.33 -4.64 20.38
N ALA A 223 -13.06 -4.89 20.74
CA ALA A 223 -12.15 -3.82 21.11
C ALA A 223 -11.86 -2.90 19.92
N CYS A 224 -11.67 -1.60 20.17
CA CYS A 224 -11.27 -0.64 19.14
C CYS A 224 -9.89 -0.08 19.42
N HIS A 225 -8.99 -0.19 18.46
CA HIS A 225 -7.66 0.40 18.45
C HIS A 225 -7.65 1.55 17.45
N LEU A 226 -7.46 2.78 17.91
CA LEU A 226 -7.57 3.97 17.06
C LEU A 226 -6.21 4.65 16.89
N ALA A 227 -5.74 4.72 15.65
CA ALA A 227 -4.60 5.53 15.24
C ALA A 227 -5.09 6.74 14.44
N LYS A 228 -4.47 7.91 14.64
CA LYS A 228 -4.80 9.13 13.91
C LYS A 228 -3.55 9.71 13.28
N ARG A 229 -3.63 10.07 12.00
CA ARG A 229 -2.54 10.69 11.24
C ARG A 229 -2.97 12.07 10.77
N GLY A 230 -2.21 13.09 11.14
CA GLY A 230 -2.55 14.50 10.92
C GLY A 230 -3.55 15.04 11.95
N ASP A 231 -4.07 16.23 11.67
CA ASP A 231 -4.91 17.00 12.60
C ASP A 231 -6.40 16.57 12.54
N VAL A 232 -6.65 15.27 12.75
CA VAL A 232 -8.01 14.71 12.76
C VAL A 232 -8.81 15.29 13.94
N ALA A 233 -9.95 15.89 13.63
CA ALA A 233 -10.81 16.53 14.62
C ALA A 233 -11.31 15.54 15.71
N ALA A 234 -11.44 16.03 16.94
CA ALA A 234 -11.80 15.21 18.09
C ALA A 234 -13.23 14.61 18.02
N ASP A 235 -14.10 15.19 17.20
CA ASP A 235 -15.48 14.73 17.01
C ASP A 235 -15.56 13.36 16.31
N TRP A 236 -14.54 12.96 15.54
CA TRP A 236 -14.40 11.60 15.02
C TRP A 236 -14.33 10.55 16.13
N ASN A 237 -13.67 10.83 17.26
CA ASN A 237 -13.68 9.93 18.41
C ASN A 237 -15.06 9.80 19.02
N THR A 238 -15.77 10.92 19.12
CA THR A 238 -17.14 10.92 19.64
C THR A 238 -18.07 10.10 18.76
N ALA A 239 -17.86 10.12 17.44
CA ALA A 239 -18.59 9.28 16.50
C ALA A 239 -18.26 7.79 16.73
N LEU A 240 -16.98 7.42 16.75
CA LEU A 240 -16.55 6.03 16.95
C LEU A 240 -17.00 5.45 18.30
N ALA A 241 -17.12 6.28 19.34
CA ALA A 241 -17.63 5.86 20.64
C ALA A 241 -19.11 5.42 20.61
N LYS A 242 -19.85 5.72 19.53
CA LYS A 242 -21.19 5.18 19.29
C LYS A 242 -21.16 3.72 18.82
N CYS A 243 -20.05 3.28 18.21
CA CYS A 243 -19.89 1.92 17.70
C CYS A 243 -19.16 1.01 18.70
N PHE A 244 -18.23 1.57 19.48
CA PHE A 244 -17.34 0.80 20.34
C PHE A 244 -17.46 1.24 21.80
N GLY A 245 -17.66 0.26 22.70
CA GLY A 245 -17.74 0.53 24.14
C GLY A 245 -16.42 1.02 24.75
N ARG A 246 -15.28 0.62 24.16
CA ARG A 246 -13.94 1.07 24.59
C ARG A 246 -13.02 1.32 23.39
N ILE A 247 -12.50 2.54 23.32
CA ILE A 247 -11.49 2.95 22.34
C ILE A 247 -10.13 3.06 23.04
N ARG A 248 -9.15 2.32 22.54
CA ARG A 248 -7.74 2.44 22.91
C ARG A 248 -7.03 3.23 21.82
N GLU A 249 -6.66 4.46 22.13
CA GLU A 249 -5.78 5.22 21.23
C GLU A 249 -4.39 4.57 21.20
N VAL A 250 -3.86 4.41 19.99
CA VAL A 250 -2.53 3.87 19.72
C VAL A 250 -1.76 4.88 18.89
N GLU A 251 -0.47 4.98 19.17
CA GLU A 251 0.42 5.85 18.39
C GLU A 251 0.58 5.25 16.98
N PRO A 252 0.30 6.02 15.90
CA PRO A 252 0.52 5.56 14.55
C PRO A 252 2.01 5.34 14.29
N MET A 253 2.33 4.41 13.40
CA MET A 253 3.71 4.20 12.93
C MET A 253 4.30 5.50 12.36
N SER A 254 5.56 5.83 12.66
CA SER A 254 6.19 7.03 12.07
C SER A 254 6.28 6.94 10.54
N GLU A 255 6.37 8.07 9.83
CA GLU A 255 6.52 8.07 8.36
C GLU A 255 7.77 7.30 7.91
N VAL A 256 8.83 7.29 8.71
CA VAL A 256 10.06 6.53 8.44
C VAL A 256 9.84 5.04 8.62
N ASP A 257 9.20 4.65 9.72
CA ASP A 257 8.94 3.23 10.02
C ASP A 257 7.98 2.62 8.99
N LEU A 258 7.00 3.39 8.53
CA LEU A 258 6.04 2.96 7.50
C LEU A 258 6.73 2.73 6.15
N ALA A 259 7.56 3.69 5.72
CA ALA A 259 8.36 3.53 4.51
C ALA A 259 9.36 2.35 4.64
N THR A 260 9.94 2.16 5.82
CA THR A 260 10.85 1.03 6.09
C THR A 260 10.10 -0.30 5.99
N ALA A 261 8.93 -0.42 6.60
CA ALA A 261 8.09 -1.61 6.53
C ALA A 261 7.64 -1.92 5.09
N ALA A 262 7.31 -0.90 4.30
CA ALA A 262 6.95 -1.07 2.89
C ALA A 262 8.13 -1.61 2.05
N VAL A 263 9.35 -1.12 2.32
CA VAL A 263 10.57 -1.61 1.65
C VAL A 263 10.94 -3.01 2.13
N GLU A 264 10.79 -3.32 3.42
CA GLU A 264 11.00 -4.66 3.96
C GLU A 264 10.05 -5.68 3.34
N PHE A 265 8.78 -5.32 3.19
CA PHE A 265 7.80 -6.13 2.46
C PHE A 265 8.21 -6.32 1.00
N THR A 266 8.52 -5.23 0.31
CA THR A 266 8.95 -5.23 -1.10
C THR A 266 10.18 -6.12 -1.34
N ALA A 267 11.12 -6.14 -0.40
CA ALA A 267 12.33 -6.95 -0.50
C ALA A 267 12.08 -8.47 -0.38
N ARG A 268 10.92 -8.89 0.16
CA ARG A 268 10.56 -10.29 0.40
C ARG A 268 9.50 -10.82 -0.56
N THR A 269 8.61 -9.95 -1.02
CA THR A 269 7.49 -10.35 -1.89
C THR A 269 7.91 -10.54 -3.34
N THR A 270 7.29 -11.50 -4.01
CA THR A 270 7.37 -11.71 -5.45
C THR A 270 6.20 -11.10 -6.21
N ALA A 271 5.12 -10.73 -5.51
CA ALA A 271 3.97 -10.05 -6.12
C ALA A 271 4.43 -8.73 -6.78
N PRO A 272 3.85 -8.30 -7.91
CA PRO A 272 4.31 -7.11 -8.64
C PRO A 272 3.87 -5.78 -8.01
N GLY A 273 3.00 -5.81 -6.99
CA GLY A 273 2.33 -4.61 -6.50
C GLY A 273 1.33 -4.08 -7.55
N LEU A 274 0.90 -2.82 -7.42
CA LEU A 274 -0.07 -2.21 -8.34
C LEU A 274 0.56 -1.72 -9.67
N MET A 275 1.69 -2.31 -10.08
CA MET A 275 2.43 -1.88 -11.26
C MET A 275 1.72 -2.29 -12.57
N LEU A 276 1.66 -1.38 -13.54
CA LEU A 276 1.14 -1.68 -14.87
C LEU A 276 2.20 -2.40 -15.73
N GLU A 277 1.81 -3.51 -16.35
CA GLU A 277 2.73 -4.36 -17.13
C GLU A 277 3.37 -3.61 -18.31
N ASP A 278 2.60 -2.80 -19.04
CA ASP A 278 3.11 -2.01 -20.17
C ASP A 278 4.22 -1.03 -19.75
N TYR A 279 4.07 -0.42 -18.57
CA TYR A 279 5.08 0.49 -18.01
C TYR A 279 6.32 -0.29 -17.57
N SER A 280 6.14 -1.46 -16.97
CA SER A 280 7.26 -2.34 -16.58
C SER A 280 8.08 -2.78 -17.80
N ALA A 281 7.42 -3.21 -18.86
CA ALA A 281 8.05 -3.59 -20.12
C ALA A 281 8.80 -2.41 -20.77
N ARG A 282 8.14 -1.25 -20.85
CA ARG A 282 8.74 -0.01 -21.39
C ARG A 282 9.95 0.46 -20.59
N ASN A 283 9.86 0.47 -19.27
CA ASN A 283 10.96 0.89 -18.39
C ASN A 283 12.16 -0.03 -18.52
N ARG A 284 11.92 -1.35 -18.63
CA ARG A 284 12.97 -2.34 -18.91
C ARG A 284 13.66 -2.08 -20.25
N GLN A 285 12.88 -1.79 -21.30
CA GLN A 285 13.43 -1.49 -22.62
C GLN A 285 14.27 -0.19 -22.59
N ARG A 286 13.74 0.90 -22.03
CA ARG A 286 14.48 2.17 -21.91
C ARG A 286 15.79 2.01 -21.14
N PHE A 287 15.78 1.19 -20.10
CA PHE A 287 16.98 0.88 -19.34
C PHE A 287 18.01 0.11 -20.19
N GLN A 288 17.58 -0.91 -20.94
CA GLN A 288 18.44 -1.63 -21.89
C GLN A 288 19.03 -0.70 -22.96
N ASP A 289 18.22 0.18 -23.55
CA ASP A 289 18.66 1.15 -24.55
C ASP A 289 19.68 2.14 -23.98
N GLY A 290 19.46 2.61 -22.75
CA GLY A 290 20.41 3.46 -22.03
C GLY A 290 21.78 2.81 -21.85
N LEU A 291 21.81 1.52 -21.47
CA LEU A 291 23.04 0.75 -21.32
C LEU A 291 23.81 0.64 -22.65
N TRP A 292 23.11 0.39 -23.76
CA TRP A 292 23.72 0.35 -25.09
C TRP A 292 24.38 1.68 -25.45
N MET A 293 23.71 2.81 -25.20
CA MET A 293 24.23 4.14 -25.49
C MET A 293 25.45 4.50 -24.64
N GLU A 294 25.48 4.11 -23.37
CA GLU A 294 26.67 4.29 -22.52
C GLU A 294 27.84 3.41 -22.97
N GLY A 295 27.58 2.17 -23.37
CA GLY A 295 28.60 1.27 -23.92
C GLY A 295 29.27 1.84 -25.18
N ILE A 296 28.47 2.40 -26.10
CA ILE A 296 28.99 3.07 -27.31
C ILE A 296 29.86 4.26 -26.93
N LYS A 297 29.42 5.12 -26.00
CA LYS A 297 30.23 6.27 -25.52
C LYS A 297 31.56 5.81 -24.92
N GLY A 298 31.56 4.74 -24.14
CA GLY A 298 32.78 4.17 -23.55
C GLY A 298 33.77 3.67 -24.60
N VAL A 299 33.30 2.96 -25.64
CA VAL A 299 34.14 2.49 -26.75
C VAL A 299 34.71 3.66 -27.55
N VAL A 300 33.90 4.69 -27.84
CA VAL A 300 34.36 5.91 -28.54
C VAL A 300 35.40 6.67 -27.72
N ALA A 301 35.22 6.79 -26.41
CA ALA A 301 36.19 7.43 -25.52
C ALA A 301 37.52 6.67 -25.39
N LEU A 302 37.52 5.35 -25.60
CA LEU A 302 38.73 4.52 -25.64
C LEU A 302 39.47 4.58 -26.98
N MET A 303 38.82 5.07 -28.04
CA MET A 303 39.39 5.22 -29.38
C MET A 303 39.90 6.64 -29.68
N LEU A 304 39.73 7.59 -28.75
CA LEU A 304 40.26 8.97 -28.78
C LEU A 304 41.44 9.11 -27.83
#